data_AF-A0A958BIF5-F1
#
_entry.id   AF-A0A958BIF5-F1
#
_cell.length_a   1.000
_cell.length_b   1.000
_cell.length_c   1.000
_cell.angle_alpha   90.00
_cell.angle_beta   90.00
_cell.angle_gamma   90.00
#
_symmetry.space_group_name_H-M   'P 1'
#
loop_
_entity.id
_entity.type
_entity.pdbx_description
1 polymer ?
#
loop_
_entity_poly.entity_id
_entity_poly.type
_entity_poly.pdbx_seq_one_letter_code
_entity_poly.pdbx_strand_id
1 'polypeptide(L)'
;MEKFLEDRSSSVEADFAKEATALIAAHDGDAFLERLDPSIRSNAEDNLEQIFAEMPSGSLLESKLIGAYWQSFNGKKSSRLVFHNEYENGYAMITAVVAENDSGLALLGFHVQKFSQDLSELHAFSLKGKSVRHLLMLSLLVVLPLFSIAVLVLCVKTPMASKKWRWILFILVGVGSWQLNWTDGATSFGLAQVYLLSASFARASDYSPWIASVSVPLGAIIFLMRRPAIIEKYEASLAASAQFPSDNVAVTTDGSGVTDLE
;
A
#
# COMPACT_ATOMS: atom_id res chain seq x y z
N MET A 1 4.22 8.71 -10.09
CA MET A 1 3.58 7.55 -10.74
C MET A 1 3.13 7.91 -12.14
N GLU A 2 2.33 8.97 -12.31
CA GLU A 2 1.82 9.41 -13.61
C GLU A 2 2.91 9.63 -14.68
N LYS A 3 3.96 10.40 -14.37
CA LYS A 3 5.12 10.57 -15.26
C LYS A 3 5.82 9.26 -15.65
N PHE A 4 5.82 8.26 -14.76
CA PHE A 4 6.40 6.95 -15.07
C PHE A 4 5.49 6.15 -16.00
N LEU A 5 4.16 6.21 -15.80
CA LEU A 5 3.21 5.58 -16.71
C LEU A 5 3.21 6.26 -18.08
N GLU A 6 3.38 7.58 -18.14
CA GLU A 6 3.51 8.34 -19.37
C GLU A 6 4.77 7.93 -20.15
N ASP A 7 5.93 7.87 -19.50
CA ASP A 7 7.17 7.36 -20.09
C ASP A 7 7.00 5.92 -20.60
N ARG A 8 6.42 5.03 -19.77
CA ARG A 8 6.17 3.63 -20.14
C ARG A 8 5.09 3.45 -21.20
N SER A 9 4.18 4.40 -21.36
CA SER A 9 3.16 4.35 -22.41
C SER A 9 3.76 4.45 -23.80
N SER A 10 5.00 4.94 -23.93
CA SER A 10 5.78 5.02 -25.16
C SER A 10 6.80 3.88 -25.33
N SER A 11 6.76 2.86 -24.48
CA SER A 11 7.68 1.73 -24.59
C SER A 11 7.27 0.77 -25.71
N VAL A 12 8.24 0.06 -26.28
CA VAL A 12 8.01 -0.92 -27.37
C VAL A 12 7.00 -1.99 -26.93
N GLU A 13 7.04 -2.43 -25.67
CA GLU A 13 6.08 -3.39 -25.14
C GLU A 13 4.66 -2.80 -25.03
N ALA A 14 4.53 -1.51 -24.71
CA ALA A 14 3.25 -0.84 -24.64
C ALA A 14 2.63 -0.66 -26.02
N ASP A 15 3.43 -0.27 -27.02
CA ASP A 15 2.95 -0.18 -28.40
C ASP A 15 2.56 -1.55 -28.95
N PHE A 16 3.37 -2.59 -28.69
CA PHE A 16 3.03 -3.97 -29.04
C PHE A 16 1.69 -4.43 -28.42
N ALA A 17 1.44 -4.10 -27.15
CA ALA A 17 0.18 -4.42 -26.47
C ALA A 17 -1.02 -3.61 -26.99
N LYS A 18 -0.82 -2.33 -27.34
CA LYS A 18 -1.86 -1.50 -27.97
C LYS A 18 -2.23 -2.03 -29.35
N GLU A 19 -1.25 -2.44 -30.15
CA GLU A 19 -1.49 -3.07 -31.45
C GLU A 19 -2.34 -4.33 -31.31
N ALA A 20 -1.98 -5.22 -30.38
CA ALA A 20 -2.79 -6.42 -30.11
C ALA A 20 -4.21 -6.09 -29.64
N THR A 21 -4.37 -5.03 -28.85
CA THR A 21 -5.68 -4.52 -28.44
C THR A 21 -6.50 -4.03 -29.64
N ALA A 22 -5.86 -3.32 -30.58
CA ALA A 22 -6.50 -2.86 -31.81
C ALA A 22 -6.94 -4.02 -32.71
N LEU A 23 -6.16 -5.11 -32.79
CA LEU A 23 -6.54 -6.31 -33.53
C LEU A 23 -7.79 -6.97 -32.95
N ILE A 24 -7.87 -7.12 -31.63
CA ILE A 24 -9.07 -7.65 -30.96
C ILE A 24 -10.28 -6.73 -31.16
N ALA A 25 -10.10 -5.41 -31.05
CA ALA A 25 -11.17 -4.44 -31.29
C ALA A 25 -11.68 -4.50 -32.75
N ALA A 26 -10.78 -4.72 -33.71
CA ALA A 26 -11.10 -4.92 -35.12
C ALA A 26 -11.68 -6.30 -35.45
N HIS A 27 -11.80 -7.20 -34.46
CA HIS A 27 -12.19 -8.60 -34.63
C HIS A 27 -11.24 -9.38 -35.57
N ASP A 28 -9.98 -8.94 -35.68
CA ASP A 28 -8.93 -9.61 -36.45
C ASP A 28 -8.24 -10.67 -35.58
N GLY A 29 -8.94 -11.78 -35.42
CA GLY A 29 -8.53 -12.91 -34.58
C GLY A 29 -7.23 -13.56 -35.04
N ASP A 30 -7.09 -13.79 -36.34
CA ASP A 30 -5.94 -14.47 -36.93
C ASP A 30 -4.65 -13.68 -36.66
N ALA A 31 -4.66 -12.37 -36.93
CA ALA A 31 -3.52 -11.50 -36.65
C ALA A 31 -3.23 -11.40 -35.15
N PHE A 32 -4.26 -11.41 -34.30
CA PHE A 32 -4.07 -11.42 -32.84
C PHE A 32 -3.37 -12.69 -32.37
N LEU A 33 -3.80 -13.86 -32.85
CA LEU A 33 -3.23 -15.16 -32.50
C LEU A 33 -1.75 -15.26 -32.89
N GLU A 34 -1.34 -14.64 -34.00
CA GLU A 34 0.06 -14.56 -34.41
C GLU A 34 0.93 -13.80 -33.40
N ARG A 35 0.38 -12.83 -32.66
CA ARG A 35 1.09 -12.09 -31.60
C ARG A 35 1.24 -12.87 -30.29
N LEU A 36 0.49 -13.95 -30.13
CA LEU A 36 0.56 -14.79 -28.94
C LEU A 36 1.77 -15.71 -28.97
N ASP A 37 2.33 -15.95 -27.79
CA ASP A 37 3.33 -16.99 -27.60
C ASP A 37 2.74 -18.37 -27.94
N PRO A 38 3.48 -19.25 -28.64
CA PRO A 38 3.00 -20.55 -29.05
C PRO A 38 2.42 -21.39 -27.91
N SER A 39 2.91 -21.19 -26.68
CA SER A 39 2.45 -21.94 -25.50
C SER A 39 0.99 -21.65 -25.10
N ILE A 40 0.44 -20.50 -25.49
CA ILE A 40 -0.94 -20.10 -25.13
C ILE A 40 -1.89 -19.99 -26.32
N ARG A 41 -1.37 -20.09 -27.55
CA ARG A 41 -2.14 -19.84 -28.78
C ARG A 41 -3.34 -20.77 -28.93
N SER A 42 -3.15 -22.09 -28.75
CA SER A 42 -4.26 -23.07 -28.86
C SER A 42 -5.39 -22.80 -27.87
N ASN A 43 -5.07 -22.42 -26.62
CA ASN A 43 -6.09 -22.05 -25.65
C ASN A 43 -6.80 -20.75 -26.01
N ALA A 44 -6.09 -19.79 -26.60
CA ALA A 44 -6.70 -18.54 -27.06
C ALA A 44 -7.60 -18.76 -28.28
N GLU A 45 -7.22 -19.64 -29.22
CA GLU A 45 -8.05 -20.07 -30.35
C GLU A 45 -9.40 -20.61 -29.86
N ASP A 46 -9.38 -21.52 -28.89
CA ASP A 46 -10.59 -22.15 -28.34
C ASP A 46 -11.51 -21.14 -27.63
N ASN A 47 -10.97 -20.03 -27.11
CA ASN A 47 -11.71 -19.04 -26.32
C ASN A 47 -11.86 -17.68 -27.04
N LEU A 48 -11.50 -17.58 -28.30
CA LEU A 48 -11.43 -16.31 -29.01
C LEU A 48 -12.79 -15.60 -29.11
N GLU A 49 -13.87 -16.37 -29.34
CA GLU A 49 -15.24 -15.84 -29.35
C GLU A 49 -15.63 -15.24 -28.00
N GLN A 50 -15.18 -15.85 -26.90
CA GLN A 50 -15.44 -15.31 -25.56
C GLN A 50 -14.67 -13.99 -25.36
N ILE A 51 -13.41 -13.91 -25.83
CA ILE A 51 -12.63 -12.67 -25.76
C ILE A 51 -13.33 -11.56 -26.53
N PHE A 52 -13.84 -11.83 -27.73
CA PHE A 52 -14.61 -10.85 -28.50
C PHE A 52 -15.93 -10.45 -27.82
N ALA A 53 -16.64 -11.41 -27.21
CA ALA A 53 -17.88 -11.11 -26.48
C ALA A 53 -17.67 -10.20 -25.26
N GLU A 54 -16.48 -10.23 -24.66
CA GLU A 54 -16.10 -9.36 -23.54
C GLU A 54 -15.71 -7.94 -23.99
N MET A 55 -15.55 -7.68 -25.29
CA MET A 55 -15.28 -6.33 -25.78
C MET A 55 -16.54 -5.45 -25.74
N PRO A 56 -16.43 -4.17 -25.33
CA PRO A 56 -17.49 -3.20 -25.57
C PRO A 56 -17.73 -3.02 -27.07
N SER A 57 -18.99 -2.76 -27.44
CA SER A 57 -19.34 -2.49 -28.84
C SER A 57 -19.04 -1.03 -29.22
N GLY A 58 -18.79 -0.78 -30.49
CA GLY A 58 -18.49 0.57 -31.01
C GLY A 58 -16.99 0.83 -31.13
N SER A 59 -16.63 2.03 -31.57
CA SER A 59 -15.23 2.39 -31.79
C SER A 59 -14.49 2.67 -30.46
N LEU A 60 -13.19 2.39 -30.44
CA LEU A 60 -12.29 2.76 -29.33
C LEU A 60 -12.06 4.28 -29.40
N LEU A 61 -12.45 4.98 -28.33
CA LEU A 61 -12.32 6.43 -28.20
C LEU A 61 -10.98 6.83 -27.57
N GLU A 62 -10.62 6.18 -26.47
CA GLU A 62 -9.38 6.44 -25.74
C GLU A 62 -8.81 5.15 -25.15
N SER A 63 -7.48 5.03 -25.15
CA SER A 63 -6.76 3.96 -24.46
C SER A 63 -5.66 4.56 -23.60
N LYS A 64 -5.75 4.36 -22.29
CA LYS A 64 -4.84 4.93 -21.30
C LYS A 64 -4.13 3.82 -20.52
N LEU A 65 -2.81 3.89 -20.44
CA LEU A 65 -2.02 2.97 -19.59
C LEU A 65 -2.19 3.36 -18.12
N ILE A 66 -2.83 2.50 -17.34
CA ILE A 66 -3.14 2.74 -15.91
C ILE A 66 -2.28 1.89 -14.96
N GLY A 67 -1.53 0.93 -15.49
CA GLY A 67 -0.59 0.13 -14.70
C GLY A 67 0.50 -0.52 -15.56
N ALA A 68 1.73 -0.54 -15.04
CA ALA A 68 2.85 -1.22 -15.66
C ALA A 68 3.70 -1.90 -14.59
N TYR A 69 3.81 -3.21 -14.68
CA TYR A 69 4.54 -4.06 -13.73
C TYR A 69 5.55 -4.90 -14.49
N TRP A 70 6.77 -5.00 -13.99
CA TRP A 70 7.78 -5.89 -14.55
C TRP A 70 8.00 -7.05 -13.59
N GLN A 71 8.20 -8.24 -14.16
CA GLN A 71 8.55 -9.42 -13.41
C GLN A 71 9.63 -10.19 -14.17
N SER A 72 10.55 -10.79 -13.42
CA SER A 72 11.58 -11.67 -13.96
C SER A 72 11.44 -13.03 -13.29
N PHE A 73 11.21 -14.08 -14.08
CA PHE A 73 11.09 -15.45 -13.60
C PHE A 73 11.99 -16.36 -14.42
N ASN A 74 12.84 -17.15 -13.75
CA ASN A 74 13.84 -18.01 -14.40
C ASN A 74 14.69 -17.29 -15.47
N GLY A 75 15.03 -16.03 -15.22
CA GLY A 75 15.82 -15.20 -16.15
C GLY A 75 15.04 -14.62 -17.35
N LYS A 76 13.77 -14.97 -17.53
CA LYS A 76 12.89 -14.37 -18.54
C LYS A 76 12.17 -13.16 -17.95
N LYS A 77 12.27 -12.01 -18.63
CA LYS A 77 11.57 -10.77 -18.26
C LYS A 77 10.22 -10.72 -18.96
N SER A 78 9.19 -10.31 -18.22
CA SER A 78 7.89 -9.97 -18.77
C SER A 78 7.35 -8.68 -18.15
N SER A 79 6.58 -7.96 -18.95
CA SER A 79 5.90 -6.72 -18.59
C SER A 79 4.40 -6.97 -18.60
N ARG A 80 3.75 -6.82 -17.45
CA ARG A 80 2.28 -6.76 -17.34
C ARG A 80 1.83 -5.31 -17.46
N LEU A 81 1.05 -5.03 -18.48
CA LEU A 81 0.51 -3.72 -18.81
C LEU A 81 -1.01 -3.76 -18.63
N VAL A 82 -1.56 -2.75 -17.99
CA VAL A 82 -3.00 -2.62 -17.72
C VAL A 82 -3.48 -1.33 -18.33
N PHE A 83 -4.41 -1.45 -19.28
CA PHE A 83 -5.01 -0.34 -20.01
C PHE A 83 -6.46 -0.14 -19.58
N HIS A 84 -6.84 1.11 -19.37
CA HIS A 84 -8.23 1.52 -19.32
C HIS A 84 -8.62 2.04 -20.70
N ASN A 85 -9.67 1.48 -21.27
CA ASN A 85 -10.13 1.78 -22.61
C ASN A 85 -11.57 2.27 -22.56
N GLU A 86 -11.81 3.39 -23.22
CA GLU A 86 -13.14 3.96 -23.41
C GLU A 86 -13.62 3.65 -24.83
N TYR A 87 -14.85 3.16 -24.94
CA TYR A 87 -15.54 2.89 -26.19
C TYR A 87 -16.85 3.67 -26.22
N GLU A 88 -17.40 3.87 -27.41
CA GLU A 88 -18.71 4.51 -27.59
C GLU A 88 -19.82 3.89 -26.72
N ASN A 89 -19.79 2.57 -26.51
CA ASN A 89 -20.83 1.84 -25.76
C ASN A 89 -20.28 1.10 -24.53
N GLY A 90 -19.27 1.64 -23.87
CA GLY A 90 -18.82 1.15 -22.56
C GLY A 90 -17.32 1.26 -22.35
N TYR A 91 -16.83 0.57 -21.32
CA TYR A 91 -15.43 0.64 -20.91
C TYR A 91 -14.85 -0.77 -20.83
N ALA A 92 -13.54 -0.89 -21.06
CA ALA A 92 -12.82 -2.14 -20.85
C ALA A 92 -11.48 -1.91 -20.15
N MET A 93 -11.18 -2.78 -19.18
CA MET A 93 -9.83 -2.94 -18.68
C MET A 93 -9.16 -4.08 -19.42
N ILE A 94 -8.03 -3.80 -20.05
CA ILE A 94 -7.27 -4.79 -20.81
C ILE A 94 -5.93 -5.00 -20.12
N THR A 95 -5.66 -6.25 -19.75
CA THR A 95 -4.37 -6.65 -19.19
C THR A 95 -3.61 -7.48 -20.21
N ALA A 96 -2.46 -6.97 -20.65
CA ALA A 96 -1.55 -7.66 -21.55
C ALA A 96 -0.27 -8.03 -20.81
N VAL A 97 0.21 -9.26 -20.97
CA VAL A 97 1.51 -9.70 -20.48
C VAL A 97 2.42 -9.90 -21.68
N VAL A 98 3.41 -9.03 -21.83
CA VAL A 98 4.36 -9.06 -22.95
C VAL A 98 5.70 -9.59 -22.45
N ALA A 99 6.33 -10.47 -23.21
CA ALA A 99 7.68 -10.94 -22.95
C ALA A 99 8.49 -11.01 -24.23
N GLU A 100 9.80 -10.94 -24.09
CA GLU A 100 10.73 -11.22 -25.18
C GLU A 100 10.99 -12.74 -25.25
N ASN A 101 10.88 -13.29 -26.45
CA ASN A 101 11.19 -14.67 -26.80
C ASN A 101 12.26 -14.70 -27.92
N ASP A 102 12.64 -15.90 -28.36
CA ASP A 102 13.70 -16.09 -29.36
C ASP A 102 13.38 -15.44 -30.73
N SER A 103 12.11 -15.07 -30.98
CA SER A 103 11.60 -14.46 -32.21
C SER A 103 11.21 -12.98 -32.07
N GLY A 104 11.36 -12.38 -30.89
CA GLY A 104 10.96 -11.00 -30.59
C GLY A 104 9.94 -10.89 -29.46
N LEU A 105 9.08 -9.88 -29.49
CA LEU A 105 8.03 -9.73 -28.48
C LEU A 105 6.85 -10.67 -28.76
N ALA A 106 6.32 -11.28 -27.70
CA ALA A 106 5.12 -12.09 -27.74
C ALA A 106 4.23 -11.83 -26.52
N LEU A 107 2.93 -12.02 -26.70
CA LEU A 107 1.96 -12.00 -25.61
C LEU A 107 1.97 -13.36 -24.90
N LEU A 108 2.25 -13.35 -23.60
CA LEU A 108 2.10 -14.49 -22.69
C LEU A 108 0.73 -14.53 -22.01
N GLY A 109 -0.09 -13.51 -22.22
CA GLY A 109 -1.44 -13.44 -21.68
C GLY A 109 -2.15 -12.17 -22.11
N PHE A 110 -3.45 -12.28 -22.30
CA PHE A 110 -4.33 -11.19 -22.65
C PHE A 110 -5.67 -11.43 -21.97
N HIS A 111 -6.16 -10.45 -21.23
CA HIS A 111 -7.43 -10.53 -20.52
C HIS A 111 -8.19 -9.22 -20.67
N VAL A 112 -9.48 -9.34 -20.98
CA VAL A 112 -10.41 -8.21 -21.14
C VAL A 112 -11.41 -8.29 -20.00
N GLN A 113 -11.74 -7.15 -19.41
CA GLN A 113 -12.84 -7.06 -18.47
C GLN A 113 -13.71 -5.86 -18.84
N LYS A 114 -14.98 -6.13 -19.16
CA LYS A 114 -15.96 -5.10 -19.52
C LYS A 114 -16.55 -4.43 -18.30
N PHE A 115 -16.80 -3.14 -18.42
CA PHE A 115 -17.52 -2.33 -17.46
C PHE A 115 -18.58 -1.48 -18.15
N SER A 116 -19.71 -1.28 -17.46
CA SER A 116 -20.80 -0.40 -17.94
C SER A 116 -20.58 1.07 -17.60
N GLN A 117 -19.58 1.38 -16.77
CA GLN A 117 -19.25 2.71 -16.27
C GLN A 117 -17.73 2.86 -16.24
N ASP A 118 -17.25 4.11 -16.23
CA ASP A 118 -15.83 4.40 -16.02
C ASP A 118 -15.38 3.82 -14.68
N LEU A 119 -14.21 3.17 -14.68
CA LEU A 119 -13.56 2.65 -13.49
C LEU A 119 -13.24 3.75 -12.48
N SER A 120 -12.92 4.96 -12.93
CA SER A 120 -12.63 6.09 -12.06
C SER A 120 -13.87 6.49 -11.24
N GLU A 121 -15.05 6.44 -11.87
CA GLU A 121 -16.33 6.69 -11.23
C GLU A 121 -16.76 5.51 -10.34
N LEU A 122 -16.58 4.28 -10.82
CA LEU A 122 -16.92 3.06 -10.09
C LEU A 122 -16.14 2.94 -8.76
N HIS A 123 -14.87 3.36 -8.78
CA HIS A 123 -13.99 3.35 -7.61
C HIS A 123 -13.97 4.68 -6.84
N ALA A 124 -14.80 5.65 -7.24
CA ALA A 124 -14.92 6.90 -6.53
C ALA A 124 -15.39 6.67 -5.09
N PHE A 125 -14.88 7.50 -4.17
CA PHE A 125 -15.31 7.45 -2.79
C PHE A 125 -16.77 7.92 -2.69
N SER A 126 -17.64 7.04 -2.21
CA SER A 126 -19.04 7.36 -1.94
C SER A 126 -19.54 6.63 -0.71
N LEU A 127 -20.44 7.28 0.02
CA LEU A 127 -21.18 6.70 1.14
C LEU A 127 -22.55 6.16 0.72
N LYS A 128 -23.02 6.50 -0.48
CA LYS A 128 -24.34 6.08 -0.98
C LYS A 128 -24.35 4.57 -1.23
N GLY A 129 -25.37 3.89 -0.72
CA GLY A 129 -25.55 2.44 -0.92
C GLY A 129 -24.53 1.56 -0.19
N LYS A 130 -23.73 2.11 0.74
CA LYS A 130 -22.74 1.33 1.49
C LYS A 130 -23.37 0.58 2.66
N SER A 131 -22.89 -0.63 2.90
CA SER A 131 -23.38 -1.51 3.96
C SER A 131 -22.89 -1.09 5.34
N VAL A 132 -23.50 -1.64 6.41
CA VAL A 132 -23.10 -1.41 7.81
C VAL A 132 -21.59 -1.68 8.04
N ARG A 133 -21.01 -2.65 7.33
CA ARG A 133 -19.57 -2.94 7.44
C ARG A 133 -18.68 -1.76 7.02
N HIS A 134 -19.07 -1.01 5.99
CA HIS A 134 -18.33 0.18 5.55
C HIS A 134 -18.37 1.27 6.62
N LEU A 135 -19.54 1.50 7.21
CA LEU A 135 -19.72 2.50 8.26
C LEU A 135 -18.95 2.14 9.54
N LEU A 136 -18.92 0.85 9.90
CA LEU A 136 -18.13 0.37 11.02
C LEU A 136 -16.63 0.52 10.74
N MET A 137 -16.17 0.16 9.54
CA MET A 137 -14.77 0.37 9.14
C MET A 137 -14.40 1.86 9.16
N LEU A 138 -15.26 2.75 8.65
CA LEU A 138 -15.06 4.20 8.70
C LEU A 138 -14.95 4.72 10.14
N SER A 139 -15.78 4.19 11.04
CA SER A 139 -15.74 4.54 12.46
C SER A 139 -14.41 4.12 13.08
N LEU A 140 -13.93 2.91 12.79
CA LEU A 140 -12.64 2.42 13.27
C LEU A 140 -11.45 3.20 12.71
N LEU A 141 -11.51 3.60 11.44
CA LEU A 141 -10.52 4.47 10.79
C LEU A 141 -10.36 5.82 11.50
N VAL A 142 -11.39 6.30 12.19
CA VAL A 142 -11.31 7.55 12.97
C VAL A 142 -10.94 7.27 14.43
N VAL A 143 -11.60 6.30 15.05
CA VAL A 143 -11.43 6.01 16.50
C VAL A 143 -10.03 5.52 16.83
N LEU A 144 -9.43 4.64 16.03
CA LEU A 144 -8.14 4.04 16.35
C LEU A 144 -6.96 5.03 16.24
N PRO A 145 -6.90 5.91 15.23
CA PRO A 145 -5.92 6.99 15.21
C PRO A 145 -6.10 7.97 16.36
N LEU A 146 -7.34 8.40 16.65
CA LEU A 146 -7.61 9.31 17.77
C LEU A 146 -7.20 8.69 19.11
N PHE A 147 -7.49 7.41 19.32
CA PHE A 147 -7.04 6.66 20.47
C PHE A 147 -5.51 6.64 20.56
N SER A 148 -4.82 6.29 19.47
CA SER A 148 -3.33 6.26 19.43
C SER A 148 -2.72 7.63 19.74
N ILE A 149 -3.30 8.70 19.19
CA ILE A 149 -2.87 10.09 19.44
C ILE A 149 -3.13 10.48 20.91
N ALA A 150 -4.30 10.18 21.46
CA ALA A 150 -4.61 10.47 22.86
C ALA A 150 -3.62 9.77 23.81
N VAL A 151 -3.31 8.50 23.54
CA VAL A 151 -2.33 7.74 24.33
C VAL A 151 -0.92 8.29 24.14
N LEU A 152 -0.55 8.73 22.93
CA LEU A 152 0.72 9.39 22.68
C LEU A 152 0.85 10.68 23.50
N VAL A 153 -0.19 11.50 23.57
CA VAL A 153 -0.22 12.71 24.41
C VAL A 153 -0.03 12.35 25.89
N LEU A 154 -0.72 11.30 26.37
CA LEU A 154 -0.52 10.80 27.73
C LEU A 154 0.92 10.30 27.96
N CYS A 155 1.52 9.65 26.96
CA CYS A 155 2.90 9.17 27.02
C CYS A 155 3.90 10.31 27.15
N VAL A 156 3.76 11.35 26.33
CA VAL A 156 4.62 12.54 26.38
C VAL A 156 4.53 13.22 27.75
N LYS A 157 3.30 13.39 28.27
CA LYS A 157 3.02 14.00 29.58
C LYS A 157 3.42 13.14 30.78
N THR A 158 3.65 11.84 30.59
CA THR A 158 4.02 10.94 31.70
C THR A 158 5.49 11.20 32.09
N PRO A 159 5.77 11.49 33.36
CA PRO A 159 7.15 11.62 33.83
C PRO A 159 7.80 10.24 33.88
N MET A 160 8.96 10.08 33.23
CA MET A 160 9.69 8.81 33.19
C MET A 160 11.19 9.05 32.98
N ALA A 161 12.02 8.24 33.63
CA ALA A 161 13.46 8.48 33.76
C ALA A 161 14.28 8.25 32.47
N SER A 162 13.90 7.32 31.58
CA SER A 162 14.48 7.23 30.22
C SER A 162 13.69 6.32 29.26
N LYS A 163 13.95 6.48 27.95
CA LYS A 163 13.41 5.73 26.77
C LYS A 163 11.97 6.02 26.33
N LYS A 164 11.48 7.26 26.52
CA LYS A 164 10.21 7.77 25.95
C LYS A 164 10.03 7.43 24.47
N TRP A 165 11.10 7.58 23.67
CA TRP A 165 11.05 7.35 22.22
C TRP A 165 10.64 5.93 21.83
N ARG A 166 11.01 4.90 22.62
CA ARG A 166 10.61 3.51 22.34
C ARG A 166 9.10 3.33 22.51
N TRP A 167 8.55 3.92 23.56
CA TRP A 167 7.10 3.93 23.78
C TRP A 167 6.37 4.70 22.69
N ILE A 168 6.89 5.86 22.28
CA ILE A 168 6.31 6.64 21.18
C ILE A 168 6.22 5.81 19.90
N LEU A 169 7.34 5.20 19.46
CA LEU A 169 7.33 4.35 18.27
C LEU A 169 6.37 3.17 18.42
N PHE A 170 6.33 2.55 19.59
CA PHE A 170 5.46 1.40 19.83
C PHE A 170 3.97 1.79 19.84
N ILE A 171 3.61 2.96 20.38
CA ILE A 171 2.24 3.50 20.38
C ILE A 171 1.78 3.87 18.96
N LEU A 172 2.69 4.39 18.15
CA LEU A 172 2.40 4.81 16.78
C LEU A 172 2.12 3.64 15.84
N VAL A 173 2.55 2.43 16.16
CA VAL A 173 2.40 1.26 15.29
C VAL A 173 1.27 0.36 15.78
N GLY A 174 0.30 0.12 14.90
CA GLY A 174 -0.67 -0.96 15.06
C GLY A 174 -0.20 -2.23 14.36
N VAL A 175 -0.60 -3.39 14.90
CA VAL A 175 -0.19 -4.72 14.41
C VAL A 175 -1.41 -5.50 13.92
N GLY A 176 -1.21 -6.25 12.84
CA GLY A 176 -2.26 -6.96 12.13
C GLY A 176 -3.00 -6.03 11.15
N SER A 177 -3.89 -6.59 10.36
CA SER A 177 -4.72 -5.85 9.41
C SER A 177 -6.10 -6.47 9.33
N TRP A 178 -7.12 -5.63 9.46
CA TRP A 178 -8.41 -5.87 8.84
C TRP A 178 -8.59 -4.84 7.74
N GLN A 179 -8.70 -5.32 6.49
CA GLN A 179 -8.83 -4.47 5.32
C GLN A 179 -10.22 -4.63 4.72
N LEU A 180 -10.71 -3.56 4.10
CA LEU A 180 -11.97 -3.50 3.40
C LEU A 180 -11.77 -2.74 2.08
N ASN A 181 -12.14 -3.39 0.98
CA ASN A 181 -12.32 -2.75 -0.32
C ASN A 181 -13.59 -1.91 -0.27
N TRP A 182 -13.44 -0.60 -0.48
CA TRP A 182 -14.54 0.34 -0.35
C TRP A 182 -15.59 0.21 -1.46
N THR A 183 -15.23 -0.35 -2.62
CA THR A 183 -16.15 -0.48 -3.77
C THR A 183 -17.18 -1.57 -3.51
N ASP A 184 -16.75 -2.78 -3.17
CA ASP A 184 -17.60 -3.98 -3.05
C ASP A 184 -17.79 -4.46 -1.60
N GLY A 185 -17.02 -3.94 -0.64
CA GLY A 185 -17.04 -4.38 0.74
C GLY A 185 -16.35 -5.72 0.99
N ALA A 186 -15.53 -6.21 0.05
CA ALA A 186 -14.68 -7.37 0.25
C ALA A 186 -13.67 -7.09 1.35
N THR A 187 -13.41 -8.08 2.21
CA THR A 187 -12.53 -7.92 3.37
C THR A 187 -11.40 -8.92 3.35
N SER A 188 -10.23 -8.52 3.83
CA SER A 188 -9.08 -9.40 4.03
C SER A 188 -8.49 -9.20 5.42
N PHE A 189 -7.82 -10.25 5.91
CA PHE A 189 -7.15 -10.24 7.20
C PHE A 189 -5.68 -10.64 7.03
N GLY A 190 -4.82 -10.04 7.83
CA GLY A 190 -3.38 -10.30 7.82
C GLY A 190 -2.80 -10.10 9.20
N LEU A 191 -1.91 -10.98 9.64
CA LEU A 191 -1.29 -10.87 10.97
C LEU A 191 0.05 -10.13 10.92
N ALA A 192 0.77 -10.22 9.79
CA ALA A 192 2.10 -9.66 9.60
C ALA A 192 2.09 -8.30 8.88
N GLN A 193 1.14 -7.44 9.26
CA GLN A 193 1.01 -6.09 8.71
C GLN A 193 1.13 -5.05 9.82
N VAL A 194 1.67 -3.89 9.48
CA VAL A 194 1.84 -2.77 10.39
C VAL A 194 1.29 -1.49 9.76
N TYR A 195 0.56 -0.70 10.54
CA TYR A 195 0.04 0.60 10.09
C TYR A 195 0.37 1.68 11.10
N LEU A 196 0.72 2.85 10.58
CA LEU A 196 0.92 4.05 11.38
C LEU A 196 -0.43 4.54 11.95
N LEU A 197 -0.47 4.91 13.22
CA LEU A 197 -1.68 5.28 13.97
C LEU A 197 -2.79 4.22 13.89
N SER A 198 -2.39 2.98 13.64
CA SER A 198 -3.27 1.82 13.52
C SER A 198 -4.32 1.89 12.40
N ALA A 199 -4.17 2.79 11.43
CA ALA A 199 -5.12 2.95 10.33
C ALA A 199 -4.43 3.33 9.01
N SER A 200 -5.08 3.02 7.89
CA SER A 200 -4.69 3.48 6.56
C SER A 200 -5.93 3.58 5.67
N PHE A 201 -5.97 4.60 4.84
CA PHE A 201 -7.00 4.77 3.81
C PHE A 201 -6.33 5.26 2.54
N ALA A 202 -6.17 4.37 1.57
CA ALA A 202 -5.38 4.65 0.37
C ALA A 202 -5.93 3.92 -0.85
N ARG A 203 -5.63 4.45 -2.04
CA ARG A 203 -5.82 3.78 -3.32
C ARG A 203 -4.52 3.83 -4.11
N ALA A 204 -4.27 2.82 -4.95
CA ALA A 204 -3.05 2.75 -5.75
C ALA A 204 -3.07 3.70 -6.96
N SER A 205 -4.25 3.91 -7.55
CA SER A 205 -4.49 4.80 -8.68
C SER A 205 -5.94 5.28 -8.67
N ASP A 206 -6.29 6.19 -9.56
CA ASP A 206 -7.68 6.67 -9.70
C ASP A 206 -8.65 5.58 -10.18
N TYR A 207 -8.12 4.55 -10.84
CA TYR A 207 -8.86 3.38 -11.34
C TYR A 207 -8.83 2.20 -10.36
N SER A 208 -8.35 2.42 -9.14
CA SER A 208 -8.28 1.38 -8.10
C SER A 208 -9.22 1.70 -6.94
N PRO A 209 -9.83 0.67 -6.32
CA PRO A 209 -10.69 0.89 -5.17
C PRO A 209 -9.90 1.49 -4.00
N TRP A 210 -10.58 2.32 -3.21
CA TRP A 210 -10.09 2.71 -1.89
C TRP A 210 -10.01 1.49 -0.99
N ILE A 211 -8.85 1.29 -0.37
CA ILE A 211 -8.63 0.24 0.63
C ILE A 211 -8.56 0.91 1.99
N ALA A 212 -9.58 0.63 2.81
CA ALA A 212 -9.61 0.96 4.22
C ALA A 212 -8.92 -0.15 5.01
N SER A 213 -7.99 0.19 5.89
CA SER A 213 -7.26 -0.78 6.72
C SER A 213 -7.16 -0.28 8.15
N VAL A 214 -7.41 -1.17 9.10
CA VAL A 214 -7.22 -0.92 10.53
C VAL A 214 -6.44 -2.04 11.18
N SER A 215 -5.81 -1.73 12.31
CA SER A 215 -4.96 -2.66 13.05
C SER A 215 -5.11 -2.47 14.55
N VAL A 216 -4.57 -3.40 15.34
CA VAL A 216 -4.69 -3.33 16.79
C VAL A 216 -3.57 -2.43 17.34
N PRO A 217 -3.90 -1.34 18.07
CA PRO A 217 -2.93 -0.41 18.65
C PRO A 217 -2.26 -1.01 19.90
N LEU A 218 -1.58 -2.15 19.76
CA LEU A 218 -1.04 -2.91 20.89
C LEU A 218 -0.12 -2.07 21.78
N GLY A 219 0.72 -1.22 21.19
CA GLY A 219 1.61 -0.37 21.98
C GLY A 219 0.88 0.68 22.80
N ALA A 220 -0.20 1.24 22.28
CA ALA A 220 -1.06 2.17 23.02
C ALA A 220 -1.75 1.47 24.19
N ILE A 221 -2.31 0.29 23.95
CA ILE A 221 -2.98 -0.51 24.99
C ILE A 221 -1.99 -0.89 26.10
N ILE A 222 -0.83 -1.44 25.74
CA ILE A 222 0.20 -1.87 26.69
C ILE A 222 0.75 -0.67 27.48
N PHE A 223 0.97 0.48 26.82
CA PHE A 223 1.41 1.69 27.51
C PHE A 223 0.40 2.14 28.56
N LEU A 224 -0.89 2.23 28.21
CA LEU A 224 -1.93 2.62 29.16
C LEU A 224 -1.97 1.68 30.37
N MET A 225 -1.89 0.36 30.16
CA MET A 225 -1.86 -0.63 31.23
C MET A 225 -0.64 -0.47 32.15
N ARG A 226 0.52 -0.12 31.59
CA ARG A 226 1.78 0.04 32.35
C ARG A 226 2.01 1.42 32.92
N ARG A 227 1.24 2.43 32.50
CA ARG A 227 1.42 3.83 32.89
C ARG A 227 1.50 4.03 34.41
N PRO A 228 0.64 3.43 35.26
CA PRO A 228 0.74 3.61 36.71
C PRO A 228 2.08 3.15 37.29
N ALA A 229 2.53 1.95 36.91
CA ALA A 229 3.79 1.38 37.37
C ALA A 229 5.03 2.16 36.86
N ILE A 230 4.93 2.82 35.70
CA ILE A 230 6.00 3.69 35.19
C ILE A 230 6.14 4.94 36.08
N ILE A 231 5.03 5.53 36.50
CA ILE A 231 5.01 6.71 37.37
C ILE A 231 5.56 6.37 38.75
N GLU A 232 5.10 5.27 39.36
CA GLU A 232 5.59 4.80 40.67
C GLU A 232 7.12 4.60 40.66
N LYS A 233 7.66 3.95 39.62
CA LYS A 233 9.12 3.77 39.47
C LYS A 233 9.86 5.09 39.33
N TYR A 234 9.26 6.07 38.64
CA TYR A 234 9.85 7.39 38.48
C TYR A 234 9.89 8.13 39.83
N GLU A 235 8.80 8.13 40.59
CA GLU A 235 8.73 8.74 41.92
C GLU A 235 9.72 8.08 42.90
N ALA A 236 9.80 6.74 42.91
CA ALA A 236 10.78 6.02 43.71
C ALA A 236 12.23 6.38 43.34
N SER A 237 12.51 6.57 42.05
CA SER A 237 13.85 6.99 41.59
C SER A 237 14.19 8.42 42.03
N LEU A 238 13.21 9.32 42.03
CA LEU A 238 13.38 10.69 42.55
C LEU A 238 13.64 10.68 44.05
N ALA A 239 12.85 9.93 44.82
CA ALA A 239 13.02 9.80 46.27
C ALA A 239 14.41 9.24 46.62
N ALA A 240 14.84 8.18 45.93
CA ALA A 240 16.16 7.59 46.13
C ALA A 240 17.29 8.59 45.80
N SER A 241 17.16 9.38 44.73
CA SER A 241 18.15 10.41 44.38
C SER A 241 18.20 11.59 45.35
N ALA A 242 17.08 11.91 46.02
CA ALA A 242 17.01 12.98 47.01
C ALA A 242 17.63 12.59 48.36
N GLN A 243 17.74 11.28 48.65
CA GLN A 243 18.21 10.77 49.94
C GLN A 243 19.73 10.61 50.03
N PHE A 244 20.43 10.68 48.89
CA PHE A 244 21.89 10.74 48.80
C PHE A 244 22.31 12.06 48.14
N PRO A 245 22.38 13.17 48.89
CA PRO A 245 23.02 14.38 48.36
C PRO A 245 24.47 14.03 48.04
N SER A 246 24.97 14.52 46.91
CA SER A 246 26.35 14.31 46.48
C SER A 246 27.33 14.95 47.48
N ASP A 247 27.73 14.22 48.51
CA ASP A 247 28.84 14.56 49.42
C ASP A 247 30.22 14.43 48.74
N ASN A 248 30.34 14.91 47.50
CA ASN A 248 31.60 15.02 46.77
C ASN A 248 31.83 16.46 46.32
N VAL A 249 31.81 17.40 47.27
CA VAL A 249 32.58 18.65 47.20
C VAL A 249 33.17 18.93 48.58
N ALA A 250 34.07 18.05 49.03
CA ALA A 250 34.98 18.35 50.12
C ALA A 250 36.32 17.67 49.83
N VAL A 251 37.07 18.18 48.85
CA VAL A 251 38.53 18.07 48.90
C VAL A 251 39.05 19.39 49.44
N THR A 252 39.50 19.29 50.68
CA THR A 252 40.03 20.31 51.57
C THR A 252 41.17 21.10 50.95
N THR A 253 41.16 22.40 51.25
CA THR A 253 42.32 23.28 51.22
C THR A 253 43.39 22.84 52.23
N ASP A 254 44.64 23.07 51.81
CA ASP A 254 45.82 23.50 52.60
C ASP A 254 46.84 22.46 53.09
N GLY A 255 48.13 22.83 52.98
CA GLY A 255 49.21 22.24 53.79
C GLY A 255 50.59 21.95 53.15
N SER A 256 51.36 22.99 52.82
CA SER A 256 52.82 23.15 53.07
C SER A 256 53.91 22.17 52.56
N GLY A 257 55.01 22.77 52.06
CA GLY A 257 56.36 22.20 51.92
C GLY A 257 56.67 21.77 50.48
N VAL A 258 57.57 22.42 49.74
CA VAL A 258 59.03 22.23 49.84
C VAL A 258 59.74 23.44 49.23
N THR A 259 60.65 24.02 50.02
CA THR A 259 61.83 24.78 49.58
C THR A 259 62.85 23.82 48.97
N ASP A 260 63.46 24.18 47.84
CA ASP A 260 64.87 23.90 47.43
C ASP A 260 65.02 24.44 45.99
N LEU A 261 65.72 25.56 45.74
CA LEU A 261 67.16 25.66 45.47
C LEU A 261 67.66 24.64 44.44
N GLU A 262 67.66 25.02 43.16
CA GLU A 262 68.84 25.24 42.28
C GLU A 262 68.41 25.72 40.89
#